data_AF-S4RAG1-F1
#
_entry.id   AF-S4RAG1-F1
#
_cell.length_a   1.000
_cell.length_b   1.000
_cell.length_c   1.000
_cell.angle_alpha   90.00
_cell.angle_beta   90.00
_cell.angle_gamma   90.00
#
_symmetry.space_group_name_H-M   'P 1'
#
loop_
_entity.id
_entity.type
_entity.pdbx_description
1 polymer ?
#
loop_
_entity_poly.entity_id
_entity_poly.type
_entity_poly.pdbx_seq_one_letter_code
_entity_poly.pdbx_strand_id
1 'polypeptide(L)'
;GRASAAPSMDFLMTMLSLGQRGYKRLLAERKAMYTYLENKMKVLALENGEKLLHTPHNPISLGTHTLGPRQRSVVTQLGSMLFTRQVSGARVVPLGGVTQTVGGREFRGFMSHSPCYPVAYLNAAAAIGMTQADVGAFASRLSRCLDALRRDACRKSSGINSDGDGANANPGD
;
A
#
# COMPACT_ATOMS: atom_id res chain seq x y z
N GLY A 1 23.43 34.72 1.39
CA GLY A 1 22.04 34.33 1.10
C GLY A 1 21.32 34.04 2.40
N ARG A 2 20.04 34.41 2.54
CA ARG A 2 19.20 34.04 3.69
C ARG A 2 18.42 32.77 3.35
N ALA A 3 18.35 31.83 4.29
CA ALA A 3 17.49 30.65 4.19
C ALA A 3 16.12 30.95 4.83
N SER A 4 15.10 30.14 4.49
CA SER A 4 13.77 30.26 5.09
C SER A 4 13.79 29.87 6.57
N ALA A 5 13.17 30.69 7.42
CA ALA A 5 12.99 30.39 8.84
C ALA A 5 11.73 29.56 9.14
N ALA A 6 10.84 29.37 8.17
CA ALA A 6 9.54 28.71 8.38
C ALA A 6 9.66 27.29 8.98
N PRO A 7 10.53 26.38 8.46
CA PRO A 7 10.66 25.03 9.04
C PRO A 7 11.15 25.05 10.50
N SER A 8 12.02 25.99 10.85
CA SER A 8 12.51 26.17 12.22
C SER A 8 11.41 26.67 13.15
N MET A 9 10.58 27.60 12.68
CA MET A 9 9.44 28.13 13.43
C MET A 9 8.37 27.06 13.69
N ASP A 10 8.02 26.26 12.69
CA ASP A 10 7.04 25.17 12.83
C ASP A 10 7.51 24.10 13.83
N PHE A 11 8.78 23.71 13.72
CA PHE A 11 9.39 22.78 14.67
C PHE A 11 9.41 23.35 16.09
N LEU A 12 9.83 24.61 16.25
CA LEU A 12 9.87 25.27 17.56
C LEU A 12 8.48 25.32 18.20
N MET A 13 7.47 25.78 17.45
CA MET A 13 6.09 25.83 17.93
C MET A 13 5.60 24.44 18.33
N THR A 14 5.81 23.43 17.48
CA THR A 14 5.39 22.04 17.75
C THR A 14 6.04 21.48 19.01
N MET A 15 7.36 21.65 19.17
CA MET A 15 8.10 21.11 20.31
C MET A 15 7.75 21.81 21.62
N LEU A 16 7.53 23.13 21.60
CA LEU A 16 7.08 23.88 22.77
C LEU A 16 5.65 23.49 23.17
N SER A 17 4.74 23.30 22.21
CA SER A 17 3.36 22.87 22.49
C SER A 17 3.28 21.44 23.03
N LEU A 18 4.07 20.50 22.51
CA LEU A 18 4.09 19.12 23.01
C LEU A 18 4.83 19.00 24.35
N GLY A 19 5.90 19.77 24.51
CA GLY A 19 6.92 19.54 25.52
C GLY A 19 7.58 18.16 25.40
N GLN A 20 8.61 17.92 26.22
CA GLN A 20 9.31 16.63 26.23
C GLN A 20 8.37 15.45 26.57
N ARG A 21 7.41 15.67 27.48
CA ARG A 21 6.46 14.63 27.91
C ARG A 21 5.50 14.24 26.78
N GLY A 22 4.95 15.21 26.06
CA GLY A 22 4.05 14.96 24.93
C GLY A 22 4.76 14.22 23.79
N TYR A 23 6.00 14.61 23.47
CA TYR A 23 6.78 13.91 22.46
C TYR A 23 7.10 12.45 22.86
N LYS A 24 7.54 12.22 24.10
CA LYS A 24 7.77 10.85 24.62
C LYS A 24 6.50 10.00 24.59
N ARG A 25 5.34 10.59 24.90
CA ARG A 25 4.03 9.93 24.80
C ARG A 25 3.74 9.49 23.37
N LEU A 26 3.89 10.37 22.38
CA LEU A 26 3.67 10.03 20.96
C LEU A 26 4.58 8.89 20.47
N LEU A 27 5.83 8.83 20.95
CA LEU A 27 6.74 7.71 20.63
C LEU A 27 6.27 6.38 21.22
N ALA A 28 5.70 6.38 22.43
CA ALA A 28 5.12 5.20 23.06
C ALA A 28 3.84 4.76 22.34
N GLU A 29 2.94 5.70 22.03
CA GLU A 29 1.72 5.45 21.25
C GLU A 29 2.04 4.85 19.89
N ARG A 30 3.05 5.38 19.18
CA ARG A 30 3.50 4.82 17.90
C ARG A 30 3.92 3.35 18.01
N LYS A 31 4.64 2.97 19.06
CA LYS A 31 5.03 1.56 19.31
C LYS A 31 3.79 0.69 19.53
N ALA A 32 2.82 1.16 20.32
CA ALA A 32 1.56 0.45 20.52
C ALA A 32 0.76 0.33 19.21
N MET A 33 0.74 1.38 18.38
CA MET A 33 0.06 1.36 17.09
C MET A 33 0.74 0.44 16.08
N TYR A 34 2.07 0.31 16.14
CA TYR A 34 2.79 -0.70 15.35
C TYR A 34 2.29 -2.11 15.66
N THR A 35 2.25 -2.49 16.94
CA THR A 35 1.73 -3.81 17.36
C THR A 35 0.26 -3.98 16.99
N TYR A 36 -0.55 -2.94 17.14
CA TYR A 36 -1.97 -2.99 16.77
C TYR A 36 -2.18 -3.18 15.26
N LEU A 37 -1.44 -2.43 14.44
CA LEU A 37 -1.44 -2.55 12.98
C LEU A 37 -0.94 -3.94 12.55
N GLU A 38 0.15 -4.43 13.12
CA GLU A 38 0.71 -5.76 12.85
C GLU A 38 -0.33 -6.85 13.09
N ASN A 39 -1.01 -6.82 14.24
CA ASN A 39 -2.05 -7.79 14.57
C ASN A 39 -3.23 -7.72 13.59
N LYS A 40 -3.72 -6.52 13.27
CA LYS A 40 -4.82 -6.33 12.30
C LYS A 40 -4.45 -6.81 10.91
N MET A 41 -3.24 -6.49 10.44
CA MET A 41 -2.74 -6.94 9.14
C MET A 41 -2.53 -8.45 9.10
N LYS A 42 -2.07 -9.08 10.19
CA LYS A 42 -1.91 -10.53 10.29
C LYS A 42 -3.24 -11.25 10.17
N VAL A 43 -4.28 -10.76 10.87
CA VAL A 43 -5.65 -11.30 10.77
C VAL A 43 -6.19 -11.16 9.34
N LEU A 44 -6.11 -9.96 8.76
CA LEU A 44 -6.56 -9.72 7.39
C LEU A 44 -5.81 -10.59 6.38
N ALA A 45 -4.50 -10.74 6.52
CA ALA A 45 -3.71 -11.60 5.64
C ALA A 45 -4.20 -13.05 5.73
N LEU A 46 -4.39 -13.59 6.94
CA LEU A 46 -4.87 -14.95 7.16
C LEU A 46 -6.27 -15.19 6.56
N GLU A 47 -7.22 -14.28 6.79
CA GLU A 47 -8.55 -14.30 6.16
C GLU A 47 -8.46 -14.26 4.62
N ASN A 48 -7.36 -13.70 4.11
CA ASN A 48 -7.12 -13.59 2.69
C ASN A 48 -6.35 -14.76 2.04
N GLY A 49 -5.91 -15.74 2.84
CA GLY A 49 -5.01 -16.81 2.39
C GLY A 49 -3.58 -16.30 2.16
N GLU A 50 -3.24 -15.14 2.70
CA GLU A 50 -1.98 -14.44 2.59
C GLU A 50 -1.19 -14.49 3.91
N LYS A 51 0.03 -13.97 3.89
CA LYS A 51 0.91 -13.94 5.07
C LYS A 51 1.52 -12.54 5.23
N LEU A 52 1.76 -12.17 6.47
CA LEU A 52 2.58 -11.01 6.81
C LEU A 52 4.06 -11.36 6.54
N LEU A 53 4.81 -10.46 5.91
CA LEU A 53 6.25 -10.61 5.69
C LEU A 53 6.97 -10.55 7.03
N HIS A 54 7.93 -11.44 7.23
CA HIS A 54 8.75 -11.46 8.44
C HIS A 54 9.89 -10.43 8.33
N THR A 55 9.69 -9.24 8.90
CA THR A 55 10.65 -8.13 8.87
C THR A 55 10.94 -7.57 10.27
N PRO A 56 11.55 -8.34 11.19
CA PRO A 56 11.71 -7.94 12.60
C PRO A 56 12.61 -6.71 12.79
N HIS A 57 13.52 -6.45 11.84
CA HIS A 57 14.42 -5.31 11.88
C HIS A 57 13.82 -4.00 11.35
N ASN A 58 12.53 -3.99 10.95
CA ASN A 58 11.82 -2.80 10.52
C ASN A 58 10.76 -2.38 11.55
N PRO A 59 11.06 -1.44 12.47
CA PRO A 59 10.18 -1.12 13.61
C PRO A 59 9.04 -0.15 13.27
N ILE A 60 8.84 0.19 12.00
CA ILE A 60 7.88 1.20 11.53
C ILE A 60 6.97 0.65 10.44
N SER A 61 7.53 -0.05 9.47
CA SER A 61 6.81 -0.46 8.25
C SER A 61 6.67 -1.97 8.17
N LEU A 62 5.49 -2.39 7.74
CA LEU A 62 5.02 -3.76 7.60
C LEU A 62 4.67 -4.02 6.14
N GLY A 63 4.87 -5.25 5.69
CA GLY A 63 4.41 -5.69 4.39
C GLY A 63 3.57 -6.95 4.50
N THR A 64 2.42 -6.99 3.85
CA THR A 64 1.67 -8.24 3.64
C THR A 64 1.86 -8.70 2.21
N HIS A 65 1.92 -10.02 2.01
CA HIS A 65 1.77 -10.59 0.69
C HIS A 65 0.50 -10.02 0.06
N THR A 66 0.47 -9.86 -1.25
CA THR A 66 -0.74 -9.42 -1.94
C THR A 66 -1.01 -10.37 -3.09
N LEU A 67 -2.10 -11.12 -2.96
CA LEU A 67 -2.83 -11.85 -3.98
C LEU A 67 -1.98 -12.73 -4.89
N GLY A 68 -1.06 -13.54 -4.34
CA GLY A 68 -0.37 -14.62 -5.06
C GLY A 68 0.34 -14.17 -6.36
N PRO A 69 0.57 -15.08 -7.33
CA PRO A 69 1.15 -14.75 -8.65
C PRO A 69 0.11 -14.09 -9.57
N ARG A 70 -0.67 -13.12 -9.07
CA ARG A 70 -1.61 -12.38 -9.92
C ARG A 70 -0.88 -11.42 -10.84
N GLN A 71 -1.52 -11.20 -11.99
CA GLN A 71 -1.08 -10.25 -13.01
C GLN A 71 -0.86 -8.86 -12.39
N ARG A 72 0.24 -8.20 -12.79
CA ARG A 72 0.65 -6.87 -12.31
C ARG A 72 -0.49 -5.84 -12.33
N SER A 73 -1.40 -5.92 -13.30
CA SER A 73 -2.59 -5.07 -13.41
C SER A 73 -3.48 -5.11 -12.15
N VAL A 74 -3.74 -6.30 -11.61
CA VAL A 74 -4.58 -6.49 -10.42
C VAL A 74 -3.95 -5.88 -9.18
N VAL A 75 -2.64 -6.08 -9.02
CA VAL A 75 -1.87 -5.54 -7.90
C VAL A 75 -1.85 -4.01 -7.97
N THR A 76 -1.65 -3.43 -9.16
CA THR A 76 -1.68 -1.97 -9.35
C THR A 76 -3.09 -1.40 -9.13
N GLN A 77 -4.14 -2.13 -9.53
CA GLN A 77 -5.54 -1.78 -9.31
C GLN A 77 -5.89 -1.73 -7.82
N LEU A 78 -5.34 -2.63 -6.98
CA LEU A 78 -5.54 -2.54 -5.53
C LEU A 78 -5.07 -1.18 -4.99
N GLY A 79 -3.93 -0.69 -5.47
CA GLY A 79 -3.40 0.63 -5.09
C GLY A 79 -4.37 1.77 -5.42
N SER A 80 -4.94 1.78 -6.63
CA SER A 80 -5.91 2.80 -7.02
C SER A 80 -7.22 2.68 -6.25
N MET A 81 -7.68 1.46 -5.95
CA MET A 81 -8.87 1.22 -5.14
C MET A 81 -8.73 1.70 -3.70
N LEU A 82 -7.54 1.57 -3.10
CA LEU A 82 -7.22 2.10 -1.78
C LEU A 82 -7.20 3.63 -1.79
N PHE A 83 -6.51 4.22 -2.77
CA PHE A 83 -6.42 5.68 -2.90
C PHE A 83 -7.79 6.35 -3.06
N THR A 84 -8.63 5.82 -3.97
CA THR A 84 -10.01 6.29 -4.17
C THR A 84 -10.91 6.14 -2.95
N ARG A 85 -10.59 5.20 -2.05
CA ARG A 85 -11.27 5.02 -0.75
C ARG A 85 -10.59 5.80 0.37
N GLN A 86 -9.83 6.84 0.05
CA GLN A 86 -9.18 7.74 1.01
C GLN A 86 -8.17 7.02 1.91
N VAL A 87 -7.53 5.96 1.42
CA VAL A 87 -6.37 5.36 2.08
C VAL A 87 -5.12 5.98 1.45
N SER A 88 -4.42 6.83 2.21
CA SER A 88 -3.13 7.39 1.84
C SER A 88 -1.99 6.62 2.52
N GLY A 89 -0.78 6.72 1.97
CA GLY A 89 0.44 6.10 2.54
C GLY A 89 0.58 4.59 2.33
N ALA A 90 -0.51 3.87 2.05
CA ALA A 90 -0.44 2.47 1.65
C ALA A 90 0.18 2.34 0.26
N ARG A 91 1.16 1.45 0.12
CA ARG A 91 1.91 1.30 -1.14
C ARG A 91 1.88 -0.13 -1.61
N VAL A 92 1.44 -0.34 -2.84
CA VAL A 92 1.42 -1.65 -3.47
C VAL A 92 2.65 -1.82 -4.36
N VAL A 93 3.34 -2.95 -4.23
CA VAL A 93 4.56 -3.28 -4.97
C VAL A 93 4.32 -4.57 -5.78
N PRO A 94 4.26 -4.50 -7.12
CA PRO A 94 4.03 -5.66 -7.97
C PRO A 94 5.28 -6.53 -8.16
N LEU A 95 5.07 -7.81 -8.49
CA LEU A 95 6.13 -8.76 -8.83
C LEU A 95 6.88 -8.30 -10.10
N GLY A 96 8.21 -8.47 -10.11
CA GLY A 96 9.08 -8.00 -11.20
C GLY A 96 9.24 -6.48 -11.29
N GLY A 97 8.51 -5.73 -10.44
CA GLY A 97 8.49 -4.28 -10.34
C GLY A 97 8.37 -3.55 -11.68
N VAL A 98 8.73 -2.27 -11.67
CA VAL A 98 8.84 -1.44 -12.86
C VAL A 98 10.31 -1.12 -13.06
N THR A 99 10.80 -1.13 -14.30
CA THR A 99 12.09 -0.50 -14.58
C THR A 99 11.87 1.01 -14.60
N GLN A 100 12.53 1.73 -13.69
CA GLN A 100 12.41 3.17 -13.57
C GLN A 100 13.79 3.81 -13.65
N THR A 101 13.93 4.87 -14.45
CA THR A 101 15.15 5.68 -14.49
C THR A 101 14.99 6.92 -13.61
N VAL A 102 15.90 7.12 -12.66
CA VAL A 102 15.93 8.28 -11.76
C VAL A 102 17.35 8.85 -11.76
N GLY A 103 17.50 10.13 -12.11
CA GLY A 103 18.83 10.79 -12.14
C GLY A 103 19.83 10.10 -13.07
N GLY A 104 19.37 9.55 -14.20
CA GLY A 104 20.20 8.82 -15.16
C GLY A 104 20.56 7.38 -14.76
N ARG A 105 20.09 6.89 -13.60
CA ARG A 105 20.32 5.50 -13.16
C ARG A 105 19.06 4.66 -13.33
N GLU A 106 19.21 3.49 -13.93
CA GLU A 106 18.14 2.51 -14.12
C GLU A 106 17.97 1.63 -12.88
N PHE A 107 16.74 1.54 -12.36
CA PHE A 107 16.38 0.66 -11.27
C PHE A 107 15.39 -0.39 -11.78
N ARG A 108 15.86 -1.63 -11.89
CA ARG A 108 14.99 -2.80 -12.11
C ARG A 108 14.32 -3.20 -10.80
N GLY A 109 13.06 -3.63 -10.85
CA GLY A 109 12.32 -3.87 -9.62
C GLY A 109 12.15 -2.59 -8.80
N PHE A 110 11.91 -1.45 -9.46
CA PHE A 110 11.70 -0.19 -8.73
C PHE A 110 10.55 -0.38 -7.74
N MET A 111 10.71 0.22 -6.57
CA MET A 111 9.86 0.08 -5.39
C MET A 111 10.09 -1.16 -4.51
N SER A 112 10.67 -2.26 -5.00
CA SER A 112 10.92 -3.46 -4.18
C SER A 112 12.27 -3.50 -3.49
N HIS A 113 13.13 -2.50 -3.73
CA HIS A 113 14.52 -2.45 -3.23
C HIS A 113 15.38 -3.66 -3.62
N SER A 114 14.92 -4.41 -4.64
CA SER A 114 15.59 -5.57 -5.19
C SER A 114 15.09 -5.77 -6.62
N PRO A 115 15.97 -6.10 -7.58
CA PRO A 115 15.58 -6.37 -8.95
C PRO A 115 14.70 -7.61 -9.10
N CYS A 116 14.71 -8.52 -8.11
CA CYS A 116 14.03 -9.81 -8.15
C CYS A 116 13.38 -10.15 -6.79
N TYR A 117 12.63 -9.22 -6.21
CA TYR A 117 11.88 -9.54 -4.99
C TYR A 117 10.83 -10.63 -5.27
N PRO A 118 10.72 -11.67 -4.43
CA PRO A 118 10.05 -12.92 -4.80
C PRO A 118 8.52 -12.84 -4.84
N VAL A 119 7.91 -11.83 -4.21
CA VAL A 119 6.46 -11.71 -4.06
C VAL A 119 5.98 -10.28 -4.28
N ALA A 120 4.75 -10.11 -4.76
CA ALA A 120 4.06 -8.83 -4.66
C ALA A 120 3.61 -8.59 -3.21
N TYR A 121 3.66 -7.34 -2.76
CA TYR A 121 3.28 -7.00 -1.39
C TYR A 121 2.64 -5.61 -1.27
N LEU A 122 1.84 -5.45 -0.23
CA LEU A 122 1.25 -4.18 0.21
C LEU A 122 2.02 -3.73 1.45
N ASN A 123 2.50 -2.50 1.44
CA ASN A 123 3.16 -1.85 2.55
C ASN A 123 2.18 -0.95 3.31
N ALA A 124 2.22 -1.03 4.63
CA ALA A 124 1.62 -0.07 5.55
C ALA A 124 2.61 0.24 6.68
N ALA A 125 2.49 1.42 7.31
CA ALA A 125 3.43 1.85 8.34
C ALA A 125 2.73 2.52 9.52
N ALA A 126 3.24 2.27 10.73
CA ALA A 126 2.83 2.95 11.95
C ALA A 126 3.79 4.10 12.26
N ALA A 127 3.53 5.25 11.62
CA ALA A 127 4.23 6.51 11.85
C ALA A 127 3.72 7.22 13.12
N ILE A 128 4.47 8.22 13.59
CA ILE A 128 4.11 9.01 14.77
C ILE A 128 2.78 9.75 14.54
N GLY A 129 1.91 9.76 15.55
CA GLY A 129 0.59 10.40 15.47
C GLY A 129 -0.51 9.53 14.83
N MET A 130 -0.21 8.32 14.38
CA MET A 130 -1.23 7.37 13.94
C MET A 130 -2.18 7.01 15.09
N THR A 131 -3.47 6.90 14.79
CA THR A 131 -4.52 6.55 15.76
C THR A 131 -5.10 5.16 15.49
N GLN A 132 -5.81 4.60 16.47
CA GLN A 132 -6.55 3.35 16.27
C GLN A 132 -7.64 3.48 15.21
N ALA A 133 -8.23 4.67 15.07
CA ALA A 133 -9.24 4.96 14.05
C ALA A 133 -8.63 4.87 12.64
N ASP A 134 -7.40 5.35 12.45
CA ASP A 134 -6.68 5.21 11.17
C ASP A 134 -6.47 3.74 10.81
N VAL A 135 -6.00 2.93 11.77
CA VAL A 135 -5.79 1.49 11.57
C VAL A 135 -7.11 0.77 11.26
N GLY A 136 -8.18 1.09 12.00
CA GLY A 136 -9.50 0.50 11.80
C GLY A 136 -10.11 0.85 10.44
N ALA A 137 -10.04 2.13 10.05
CA ALA A 137 -10.50 2.60 8.75
C ALA A 137 -9.71 1.96 7.61
N PHE A 138 -8.37 1.91 7.73
CA PHE A 138 -7.49 1.23 6.79
C PHE A 138 -7.87 -0.26 6.63
N ALA A 139 -7.96 -0.99 7.73
CA ALA A 139 -8.28 -2.41 7.74
C ALA A 139 -9.64 -2.71 7.07
N SER A 140 -10.67 -1.94 7.42
CA SER A 140 -12.01 -2.08 6.82
C SER A 140 -12.02 -1.77 5.32
N ARG A 141 -11.31 -0.72 4.89
CA ARG A 141 -11.22 -0.35 3.47
C ARG A 141 -10.42 -1.38 2.67
N LEU A 142 -9.32 -1.88 3.23
CA LEU A 142 -8.51 -2.92 2.61
C LEU A 142 -9.29 -4.21 2.41
N SER A 143 -9.98 -4.70 3.45
CA SER A 143 -10.85 -5.88 3.37
C SER A 143 -11.86 -5.75 2.22
N ARG A 144 -12.60 -4.62 2.15
CA ARG A 144 -13.56 -4.38 1.05
C ARG A 144 -12.92 -4.34 -0.33
N CYS A 145 -11.70 -3.81 -0.45
CA CYS A 145 -10.96 -3.82 -1.72
C CYS A 145 -10.58 -5.23 -2.15
N LEU A 146 -10.07 -6.04 -1.22
CA LEU A 146 -9.69 -7.43 -1.49
C LEU A 146 -10.92 -8.27 -1.90
N ASP A 147 -12.05 -8.09 -1.22
CA ASP A 147 -13.29 -8.79 -1.56
C ASP A 147 -13.86 -8.38 -2.92
N ALA A 148 -13.75 -7.10 -3.30
CA ALA A 148 -14.11 -6.66 -4.64
C ALA A 148 -13.21 -7.30 -5.71
N LEU A 149 -11.89 -7.31 -5.51
CA LEU A 149 -10.94 -7.94 -6.45
C LEU A 149 -11.13 -9.46 -6.59
N ARG A 150 -11.63 -10.12 -5.54
CA ARG A 150 -11.99 -11.54 -5.57
C ARG A 150 -13.25 -11.78 -6.39
N ARG A 151 -14.29 -10.97 -6.17
CA ARG A 151 -15.55 -11.06 -6.92
C ARG A 151 -15.33 -10.79 -8.41
N ASP A 152 -14.53 -9.80 -8.76
CA ASP A 152 -14.20 -9.49 -10.15
C ASP A 152 -13.43 -10.63 -10.83
N ALA A 153 -12.53 -11.29 -10.10
CA ALA A 153 -11.83 -12.46 -10.63
C ALA A 153 -12.76 -13.66 -10.84
N CYS A 154 -13.68 -13.92 -9.90
CA CYS A 154 -14.68 -14.98 -10.03
C CYS A 154 -15.63 -14.76 -11.22
N ARG A 155 -16.03 -13.50 -11.48
CA ARG A 155 -16.83 -13.13 -12.66
C ARG A 155 -16.09 -13.38 -13.97
N LYS A 156 -14.80 -13.01 -14.04
CA LYS A 156 -13.97 -13.27 -15.23
C LYS A 156 -13.74 -14.76 -15.51
N SER A 157 -13.70 -15.61 -14.48
CA SER A 157 -13.62 -17.06 -14.66
C SER A 157 -14.94 -17.73 -15.05
N SER A 158 -16.09 -17.04 -14.89
CA SER A 158 -17.44 -17.60 -15.12
C SER A 158 -18.16 -17.04 -16.36
N GLY A 159 -17.57 -16.09 -17.11
CA GLY A 159 -18.19 -15.42 -18.26
C GLY A 159 -17.27 -15.25 -19.48
N ILE A 160 -17.53 -16.09 -20.50
CA ILE A 160 -17.51 -15.90 -21.96
C ILE A 160 -16.83 -14.60 -22.49
N ASN A 161 -15.85 -14.78 -23.40
CA ASN A 161 -15.38 -13.74 -24.32
C ASN A 161 -16.57 -13.13 -25.08
N SER A 162 -16.96 -11.91 -24.76
CA SER A 162 -17.80 -11.09 -25.63
C SER A 162 -17.07 -9.78 -25.92
N ASP A 163 -16.12 -9.87 -26.85
CA ASP A 163 -15.61 -8.74 -27.64
C ASP A 163 -15.26 -9.30 -29.03
N GLY A 164 -16.31 -9.48 -29.85
CA GLY A 164 -16.26 -9.70 -31.29
C GLY A 164 -16.98 -8.53 -31.92
N ASP A 165 -16.25 -7.44 -32.08
CA ASP A 165 -16.71 -6.18 -32.65
C ASP A 165 -17.22 -6.39 -34.08
N GLY A 166 -18.46 -6.02 -34.32
CA GLY A 166 -19.10 -6.12 -35.63
C GLY A 166 -18.59 -5.02 -36.54
N ALA A 167 -17.58 -5.32 -37.37
CA ALA A 167 -17.22 -4.51 -38.53
C ALA A 167 -17.76 -5.18 -39.80
N ASN A 168 -18.98 -4.81 -40.16
CA ASN A 168 -19.56 -5.07 -41.47
C ASN A 168 -18.94 -4.09 -42.49
N ALA A 169 -18.26 -4.59 -43.51
CA ALA A 169 -17.89 -3.84 -44.71
C ALA A 169 -18.12 -4.74 -45.94
N ASN A 170 -19.06 -4.31 -46.78
CA ASN A 170 -19.54 -4.93 -48.03
C ASN A 170 -18.43 -5.46 -48.96
N PRO A 171 -18.70 -6.54 -49.71
CA PRO A 171 -18.18 -6.71 -51.06
C PRO A 171 -19.11 -5.99 -52.06
N GLY A 172 -18.53 -5.28 -53.02
CA GLY A 172 -19.27 -4.59 -54.07
C GLY A 172 -19.88 -5.52 -55.11
N ASP A 173 -20.96 -5.04 -55.72
CA ASP A 173 -21.21 -4.94 -57.16
C ASP A 173 -22.32 -3.90 -57.40
#